data_AF-A0A7Z8ZDC4-F1
#
_entry.id   AF-A0A7Z8ZDC4-F1
#
_cell.length_a   1.000
_cell.length_b   1.000
_cell.length_c   1.000
_cell.angle_alpha   90.00
_cell.angle_beta   90.00
_cell.angle_gamma   90.00
#
_symmetry.space_group_name_H-M   'P 1'
#
loop_
_entity.id
_entity.type
_entity.pdbx_description
1 polymer ?
#
loop_
_entity_poly.entity_id
_entity_poly.type
_entity_poly.pdbx_seq_one_letter_code
_entity_poly.pdbx_strand_id
1 'polypeptide(L)'
;MSSNDALFSQLDEVFAAILSGTSPAGRQRTARGVGMMLRRSQSQRIGRQEAPDGSKFPQRKQRILRAQAGMRFIWQGETRQLRNWRATRGRHGRMLTGFDIDRGDMRSFYREDIERYLDISFRPASRNTTKREQMFRRLRTASFLKTSATPDGVEVGYSGVAARIARVHQFGLRDKINDSGAMGTYPRRELLGLSKADRMAIARQVIDSLGVR
;
A
#
# COMPACT_ATOMS: atom_id res chain seq x y z
N MET A 1 -54.44 4.89 36.98
CA MET A 1 -53.64 5.81 36.15
C MET A 1 -54.34 5.90 34.80
N SER A 2 -54.64 7.12 34.36
CA SER A 2 -55.36 7.35 33.09
C SER A 2 -54.46 6.93 31.92
N SER A 3 -55.03 6.48 30.81
CA SER A 3 -54.27 6.15 29.59
C SER A 3 -53.38 7.31 29.12
N ASN A 4 -53.75 8.56 29.44
CA ASN A 4 -52.94 9.74 29.16
C ASN A 4 -51.67 9.81 30.01
N ASP A 5 -51.73 9.44 31.29
CA ASP A 5 -50.56 9.48 32.20
C ASP A 5 -49.47 8.52 31.70
N ALA A 6 -49.88 7.34 31.22
CA ALA A 6 -48.96 6.36 30.65
C ALA A 6 -48.29 6.85 29.36
N LEU A 7 -49.02 7.60 28.52
CA LEU A 7 -48.48 8.19 27.29
C LEU A 7 -47.43 9.28 27.60
N PHE A 8 -47.70 10.14 28.58
CA PHE A 8 -46.75 11.17 29.01
C PHE A 8 -45.48 10.58 29.62
N SER A 9 -45.61 9.54 30.46
CA SER A 9 -44.43 8.84 31.00
C SER A 9 -43.56 8.22 29.90
N GLN A 10 -44.16 7.65 28.85
CA GLN A 10 -43.41 7.13 27.69
C GLN A 10 -42.67 8.25 26.94
N LEU A 11 -43.29 9.43 26.79
CA LEU A 11 -42.64 10.58 26.18
C LEU A 11 -41.44 11.06 27.02
N ASP A 12 -41.59 11.13 28.34
CA ASP A 12 -40.51 11.52 29.25
C ASP A 12 -39.32 10.56 29.15
N GLU A 13 -39.56 9.26 29.03
CA GLU A 13 -38.51 8.25 28.82
C GLU A 13 -37.77 8.46 27.49
N VAL A 14 -38.49 8.75 26.41
CA VAL A 14 -37.89 9.04 25.09
C VAL A 14 -37.05 10.33 25.15
N PHE A 15 -37.57 11.41 25.73
CA PHE A 15 -36.82 12.65 25.88
C PHE A 15 -35.60 12.49 26.78
N ALA A 16 -35.71 11.74 27.88
CA ALA A 16 -34.58 11.44 28.75
C ALA A 16 -33.47 10.68 28.00
N ALA A 17 -33.83 9.72 27.13
CA ALA A 17 -32.88 9.02 26.28
C ALA A 17 -32.19 9.96 25.28
N ILE A 18 -32.95 10.84 24.60
CA ILE A 18 -32.40 11.83 23.67
C ILE A 18 -31.45 12.80 24.40
N LEU A 19 -31.83 13.31 25.57
CA LEU A 19 -30.98 14.19 26.37
C LEU A 19 -29.69 13.49 26.81
N SER A 20 -29.78 12.22 27.20
CA SER A 20 -28.61 11.40 27.53
C SER A 20 -27.69 11.18 26.33
N GLY A 21 -28.25 10.87 25.16
CA GLY A 21 -27.50 10.68 23.91
C GLY A 21 -26.87 11.96 23.36
N THR A 22 -27.56 13.10 23.51
CA THR A 22 -27.07 14.42 23.07
C THR A 22 -26.16 15.11 24.08
N SER A 23 -26.09 14.63 25.33
CA SER A 23 -25.11 15.11 26.32
C SER A 23 -23.66 14.98 25.81
N PRO A 24 -22.68 15.75 26.33
CA PRO A 24 -21.29 15.61 25.92
C PRO A 24 -20.73 14.18 26.05
N ALA A 25 -21.11 13.47 27.11
CA ALA A 25 -20.72 12.07 27.31
C ALA A 25 -21.43 11.13 26.31
N GLY A 26 -22.71 11.36 26.01
CA GLY A 26 -23.46 10.65 24.97
C GLY A 26 -22.81 10.81 23.60
N ARG A 27 -22.57 12.06 23.17
CA ARG A 27 -21.91 12.37 21.90
C ARG A 27 -20.52 11.75 21.80
N GLN A 28 -19.72 11.81 22.87
CA GLN A 28 -18.40 11.18 22.86
C GLN A 28 -18.48 9.65 22.73
N ARG A 29 -19.46 9.00 23.37
CA ARG A 29 -19.69 7.55 23.19
C ARG A 29 -20.05 7.23 21.73
N THR A 30 -20.97 7.99 21.14
CA THR A 30 -21.37 7.85 19.73
C THR A 30 -20.17 8.07 18.80
N ALA A 31 -19.41 9.14 19.01
CA ALA A 31 -18.21 9.47 18.23
C ALA A 31 -17.16 8.36 18.27
N ARG A 32 -16.89 7.76 19.45
CA ARG A 32 -16.00 6.60 19.56
C ARG A 32 -16.52 5.41 18.75
N GLY A 33 -17.82 5.13 18.85
CA GLY A 33 -18.48 4.08 18.08
C GLY A 33 -18.30 4.27 16.58
N VAL A 34 -18.62 5.46 16.08
CA VAL A 34 -18.46 5.85 14.68
C VAL A 34 -17.01 5.72 14.23
N GLY A 35 -16.06 6.19 15.06
CA GLY A 35 -14.63 6.13 14.74
C GLY A 35 -14.10 4.71 14.61
N MET A 36 -14.53 3.80 15.49
CA MET A 36 -14.16 2.39 15.42
C MET A 36 -14.74 1.71 14.17
N MET A 37 -16.02 2.01 13.87
CA MET A 37 -16.70 1.52 12.66
C MET A 37 -15.98 2.01 11.40
N LEU A 38 -15.73 3.32 11.30
CA LEU A 38 -15.03 3.92 10.18
C LEU A 38 -13.63 3.32 10.01
N ARG A 39 -12.83 3.27 11.08
CA ARG A 39 -11.49 2.66 11.01
C ARG A 39 -11.54 1.24 10.46
N ARG A 40 -12.49 0.43 10.91
CA ARG A 40 -12.68 -0.95 10.43
C ARG A 40 -13.00 -0.97 8.93
N SER A 41 -13.96 -0.16 8.50
CA SER A 41 -14.36 -0.05 7.08
C SER A 41 -13.18 0.40 6.20
N GLN A 42 -12.51 1.50 6.55
CA GLN A 42 -11.33 1.99 5.84
C GLN A 42 -10.22 0.91 5.77
N SER A 43 -9.94 0.24 6.89
CA SER A 43 -8.92 -0.81 6.95
C SER A 43 -9.23 -1.99 6.02
N GLN A 44 -10.48 -2.45 6.00
CA GLN A 44 -10.94 -3.52 5.13
C GLN A 44 -10.83 -3.12 3.65
N ARG A 45 -11.30 -1.91 3.31
CA ARG A 45 -11.28 -1.39 1.94
C ARG A 45 -9.87 -1.20 1.40
N ILE A 46 -8.97 -0.63 2.20
CA ILE A 46 -7.53 -0.54 1.87
C ILE A 46 -6.95 -1.94 1.67
N GLY A 47 -7.34 -2.92 2.49
CA GLY A 47 -6.97 -4.33 2.32
C GLY A 47 -7.43 -4.90 0.97
N ARG A 48 -8.64 -4.55 0.51
CA ARG A 48 -9.17 -4.95 -0.80
C ARG A 48 -8.60 -4.14 -1.97
N GLN A 49 -7.74 -3.15 -1.71
CA GLN A 49 -7.19 -2.21 -2.68
C GLN A 49 -8.29 -1.42 -3.41
N GLU A 50 -9.26 -0.90 -2.66
CA GLU A 50 -10.43 -0.17 -3.18
C GLU A 50 -10.48 1.27 -2.65
N ALA A 51 -10.94 2.19 -3.50
CA ALA A 51 -11.28 3.55 -3.13
C ALA A 51 -12.72 3.64 -2.57
N PRO A 52 -13.10 4.74 -1.88
CA PRO A 52 -14.42 4.89 -1.27
C PRO A 52 -15.61 4.76 -2.24
N ASP A 53 -15.38 5.02 -3.52
CA ASP A 53 -16.36 4.86 -4.61
C ASP A 53 -16.48 3.40 -5.12
N GLY A 54 -15.63 2.50 -4.61
CA GLY A 54 -15.56 1.09 -5.02
C GLY A 54 -14.56 0.80 -6.14
N SER A 55 -13.95 1.82 -6.74
CA SER A 55 -12.94 1.63 -7.80
C SER A 55 -11.66 0.98 -7.24
N LYS A 56 -10.98 0.17 -8.08
CA LYS A 56 -9.71 -0.47 -7.69
C LYS A 56 -8.57 0.53 -7.73
N PHE A 57 -7.66 0.45 -6.76
CA PHE A 57 -6.45 1.24 -6.77
C PHE A 57 -5.57 0.93 -8.00
N PRO A 58 -4.94 1.96 -8.61
CA PRO A 58 -3.94 1.75 -9.63
C PRO A 58 -2.84 0.80 -9.18
N GLN A 59 -2.54 -0.21 -9.99
CA GLN A 59 -1.54 -1.22 -9.67
C GLN A 59 -0.13 -0.61 -9.56
N ARG A 60 0.75 -1.31 -8.84
CA ARG A 60 2.16 -0.93 -8.75
C ARG A 60 2.82 -1.16 -10.11
N LYS A 61 3.61 -0.18 -10.59
CA LYS A 61 4.44 -0.36 -11.78
C LYS A 61 5.36 -1.56 -11.59
N GLN A 62 5.36 -2.47 -12.56
CA GLN A 62 6.15 -3.69 -12.47
C GLN A 62 7.63 -3.35 -12.65
N ARG A 63 8.47 -3.82 -11.72
CA ARG A 63 9.92 -3.74 -11.87
C ARG A 63 10.42 -4.98 -12.60
N ILE A 64 10.56 -4.84 -13.91
CA ILE A 64 11.19 -5.84 -14.76
C ILE A 64 12.70 -5.65 -14.65
N LEU A 65 13.38 -6.59 -13.98
CA LEU A 65 14.83 -6.66 -14.07
C LEU A 65 15.17 -7.35 -15.38
N ARG A 66 15.83 -6.63 -16.28
CA ARG A 66 16.40 -7.20 -17.49
C ARG A 66 17.83 -7.63 -17.17
N ALA A 67 18.05 -8.92 -17.09
CA ALA A 67 19.39 -9.50 -17.12
C ALA A 67 19.70 -9.86 -18.58
N GLN A 68 20.94 -9.64 -19.04
CA GLN A 68 21.38 -10.32 -20.25
C GLN A 68 21.39 -11.82 -19.96
N ALA A 69 20.79 -12.61 -20.85
CA ALA A 69 20.86 -14.05 -20.69
C ALA A 69 22.32 -14.48 -20.68
N GLY A 70 22.59 -15.52 -19.89
CA GLY A 70 23.93 -16.02 -19.73
C GLY A 70 24.47 -16.52 -21.06
N MET A 71 25.79 -16.54 -21.19
CA MET A 71 26.48 -17.21 -22.29
C MET A 71 27.35 -18.31 -21.74
N ARG A 72 27.45 -19.41 -22.48
CA ARG A 72 28.38 -20.50 -22.20
C ARG A 72 29.41 -20.60 -23.31
N PHE A 73 30.67 -20.74 -22.95
CA PHE A 73 31.78 -20.84 -23.88
C PHE A 73 32.91 -21.69 -23.30
N ILE A 74 33.85 -22.10 -24.14
CA ILE A 74 35.07 -22.81 -23.76
C ILE A 74 36.22 -21.80 -23.73
N TRP A 75 37.00 -21.84 -22.66
CA TRP A 75 38.18 -21.03 -22.46
C TRP A 75 39.21 -21.82 -21.66
N GLN A 76 40.42 -21.98 -22.21
CA GLN A 76 41.48 -22.84 -21.66
C GLN A 76 40.99 -24.28 -21.42
N GLY A 77 40.24 -24.84 -22.37
CA GLY A 77 39.64 -26.19 -22.26
C GLY A 77 38.52 -26.34 -21.22
N GLU A 78 38.24 -25.34 -20.39
CA GLU A 78 37.14 -25.35 -19.41
C GLU A 78 35.88 -24.71 -19.99
N THR A 79 34.71 -25.26 -19.68
CA THR A 79 33.45 -24.56 -19.94
C THR A 79 33.25 -23.46 -18.89
N ARG A 80 32.89 -22.26 -19.35
CA ARG A 80 32.58 -21.09 -18.54
C ARG A 80 31.16 -20.62 -18.79
N GLN A 81 30.49 -20.17 -17.74
CA GLN A 81 29.19 -19.53 -17.83
C GLN A 81 29.21 -18.09 -17.29
N LEU A 82 28.99 -17.12 -18.18
CA LEU A 82 28.90 -15.69 -17.85
C LEU A 82 27.45 -15.23 -17.82
N ARG A 83 27.03 -14.47 -16.82
CA ARG A 83 25.73 -13.75 -16.79
C ARG A 83 25.92 -12.25 -16.61
N ASN A 84 24.91 -11.47 -16.98
CA ASN A 84 24.95 -9.99 -16.90
C ASN A 84 26.22 -9.43 -17.56
N TRP A 85 26.64 -10.05 -18.67
CA TRP A 85 27.91 -9.78 -19.32
C TRP A 85 27.76 -8.65 -20.32
N ARG A 86 28.78 -7.79 -20.45
CA ARG A 86 28.83 -6.73 -21.46
C ARG A 86 30.05 -6.89 -22.34
N ALA A 87 29.94 -6.42 -23.58
CA ALA A 87 31.10 -6.25 -24.44
C ALA A 87 31.93 -5.07 -23.90
N THR A 88 33.21 -5.31 -23.66
CA THR A 88 34.18 -4.31 -23.19
C THR A 88 35.40 -4.33 -24.11
N ARG A 89 36.34 -3.40 -23.91
CA ARG A 89 37.60 -3.36 -24.65
C ARG A 89 38.74 -3.21 -23.65
N GLY A 90 39.70 -4.13 -23.70
CA GLY A 90 40.94 -4.07 -22.94
C GLY A 90 42.11 -3.70 -23.85
N ARG A 91 43.32 -3.72 -23.30
CA ARG A 91 44.57 -3.40 -24.02
C ARG A 91 44.76 -4.22 -25.29
N HIS A 92 44.48 -5.52 -25.24
CA HIS A 92 44.74 -6.46 -26.34
C HIS A 92 43.53 -6.65 -27.28
N GLY A 93 42.36 -6.08 -26.98
CA GLY A 93 41.22 -6.20 -27.88
C GLY A 93 39.86 -6.23 -27.20
N ARG A 94 38.89 -6.83 -27.89
CA ARG A 94 37.49 -6.92 -27.42
C ARG A 94 37.37 -7.99 -26.35
N MET A 95 36.70 -7.67 -25.26
CA MET A 95 36.49 -8.54 -24.11
C MET A 95 35.00 -8.78 -23.86
N LEU A 96 34.73 -9.83 -23.09
CA LEU A 96 33.44 -10.11 -22.46
C LEU A 96 33.65 -10.04 -20.96
N THR A 97 33.06 -9.02 -20.33
CA THR A 97 33.13 -8.83 -18.87
C THR A 97 31.77 -9.10 -18.26
N GLY A 98 31.70 -9.99 -17.27
CA GLY A 98 30.46 -10.27 -16.54
C GLY A 98 30.71 -11.13 -15.32
N PHE A 99 29.63 -11.58 -14.68
CA PHE A 99 29.71 -12.46 -13.52
C PHE A 99 29.86 -13.91 -13.99
N ASP A 100 31.01 -14.52 -13.71
CA ASP A 100 31.28 -15.93 -13.95
C ASP A 100 30.58 -16.76 -12.86
N ILE A 101 29.63 -17.60 -13.27
CA ILE A 101 28.83 -18.42 -12.34
C ILE A 101 29.69 -19.50 -11.69
N ASP A 102 30.61 -20.09 -12.43
CA ASP A 102 31.44 -21.21 -11.98
C ASP A 102 32.50 -20.74 -10.97
N ARG A 103 33.01 -19.50 -11.16
CA ARG A 103 34.01 -18.90 -10.27
C ARG A 103 33.43 -17.94 -9.23
N GLY A 104 32.15 -17.59 -9.33
CA GLY A 104 31.43 -16.76 -8.35
C GLY A 104 31.86 -15.28 -8.30
N ASP A 105 32.51 -14.75 -9.34
CA ASP A 105 33.06 -13.38 -9.35
C ASP A 105 33.00 -12.71 -10.74
N MET A 106 33.20 -11.39 -10.78
CA MET A 106 33.34 -10.62 -12.02
C MET A 106 34.64 -10.98 -12.74
N ARG A 107 34.52 -11.44 -13.99
CA ARG A 107 35.65 -11.82 -14.83
C ARG A 107 35.52 -11.23 -16.21
N SER A 108 36.68 -11.03 -16.84
CA SER A 108 36.79 -10.55 -18.20
C SER A 108 37.58 -11.54 -19.04
N PHE A 109 37.05 -11.90 -20.20
CA PHE A 109 37.67 -12.85 -21.13
C PHE A 109 37.89 -12.13 -22.46
N TYR A 110 39.09 -12.19 -23.03
CA TYR A 110 39.30 -11.71 -24.39
C TYR A 110 38.55 -12.61 -25.36
N ARG A 111 37.89 -11.99 -26.34
CA ARG A 111 37.07 -12.75 -27.31
C ARG A 111 37.92 -13.65 -28.19
N GLU A 112 39.18 -13.29 -28.42
CA GLU A 112 40.14 -14.06 -29.20
C GLU A 112 40.60 -15.34 -28.47
N ASP A 113 40.63 -15.32 -27.14
CA ASP A 113 40.98 -16.48 -26.30
C ASP A 113 39.81 -17.46 -26.10
N ILE A 114 38.63 -17.11 -26.58
CA ILE A 114 37.45 -17.97 -26.46
C ILE A 114 37.47 -18.97 -27.61
N GLU A 115 37.75 -20.22 -27.27
CA GLU A 115 37.87 -21.32 -28.23
C GLU A 115 36.55 -21.61 -28.93
N ARG A 116 35.45 -21.63 -28.18
CA ARG A 116 34.12 -21.94 -28.74
C ARG A 116 32.99 -21.39 -27.90
N TYR A 117 32.01 -20.75 -28.54
CA TYR A 117 30.73 -20.45 -27.89
C TYR A 117 29.82 -21.68 -27.97
N LEU A 118 29.32 -22.13 -26.82
CA LEU A 118 28.42 -23.29 -26.73
C LEU A 118 26.95 -22.86 -26.79
N ASP A 119 26.63 -21.72 -26.18
CA ASP A 119 25.28 -21.16 -26.14
C ASP A 119 25.38 -19.65 -25.95
N ILE A 120 24.85 -18.88 -26.91
CA ILE A 120 24.71 -17.44 -26.78
C ILE A 120 23.23 -17.12 -26.76
N SER A 121 22.66 -17.08 -25.57
CA SER A 121 21.32 -16.56 -25.39
C SER A 121 21.36 -15.03 -25.48
N PHE A 122 21.02 -14.48 -26.64
CA PHE A 122 20.86 -13.04 -26.83
C PHE A 122 19.51 -12.52 -26.32
N ARG A 123 18.60 -13.40 -25.92
CA ARG A 123 17.28 -13.03 -25.40
C ARG A 123 17.45 -12.45 -23.99
N PRO A 124 17.01 -11.22 -23.69
CA PRO A 124 17.08 -10.70 -22.34
C PRO A 124 16.27 -11.59 -21.40
N ALA A 125 16.90 -12.09 -20.35
CA ALA A 125 16.22 -12.76 -19.25
C ALA A 125 15.51 -11.69 -18.42
N SER A 126 14.22 -11.50 -18.68
CA SER A 126 13.36 -10.63 -17.89
C SER A 126 12.82 -11.39 -16.69
N ARG A 127 13.19 -10.97 -15.48
CA ARG A 127 12.55 -11.46 -14.25
C ARG A 127 11.70 -10.35 -13.64
N ASN A 128 10.41 -10.63 -13.43
CA ASN A 128 9.56 -9.74 -12.65
C ASN A 128 9.99 -9.82 -11.18
N THR A 129 10.49 -8.70 -10.65
CA THR A 129 10.97 -8.59 -9.25
C THR A 129 9.96 -7.87 -8.36
N THR A 130 8.77 -7.56 -8.88
CA THR A 130 7.71 -6.90 -8.12
C THR A 130 7.25 -7.81 -6.99
N LYS A 131 7.33 -7.32 -5.74
CA LYS A 131 6.74 -8.02 -4.60
C LYS A 131 5.24 -8.18 -4.84
N ARG A 132 4.72 -9.40 -4.68
CA ARG A 132 3.29 -9.74 -4.82
C ARG A 132 2.41 -9.30 -3.65
N GLU A 133 2.98 -8.57 -2.68
CA GLU A 133 2.24 -8.09 -1.53
C GLU A 133 1.29 -6.94 -1.91
N GLN A 134 0.11 -6.94 -1.30
CA GLN A 134 -0.83 -5.84 -1.39
C GLN A 134 -0.23 -4.55 -0.78
N MET A 135 -0.49 -3.41 -1.42
CA MET A 135 -0.01 -2.11 -0.96
C MET A 135 -0.66 -1.75 0.39
N PHE A 136 0.01 -0.94 1.19
CA PHE A 136 -0.54 -0.39 2.44
C PHE A 136 -0.93 -1.42 3.51
N ARG A 137 -0.41 -2.66 3.42
CA ARG A 137 -0.65 -3.73 4.41
C ARG A 137 -0.39 -3.27 5.85
N ARG A 138 0.65 -2.47 6.07
CA ARG A 138 0.95 -1.89 7.39
C ARG A 138 0.08 -0.68 7.70
N LEU A 139 -0.09 0.25 6.76
CA LEU A 139 -0.89 1.47 7.01
C LEU A 139 -2.32 1.14 7.46
N ARG A 140 -2.94 0.07 6.94
CA ARG A 140 -4.31 -0.31 7.36
C ARG A 140 -4.44 -0.83 8.79
N THR A 141 -3.35 -1.10 9.52
CA THR A 141 -3.43 -1.65 10.88
C THR A 141 -3.66 -0.56 11.92
N ALA A 142 -4.17 -0.92 13.10
CA ALA A 142 -4.43 0.01 14.21
C ALA A 142 -3.16 0.70 14.75
N SER A 143 -1.98 0.17 14.44
CA SER A 143 -0.70 0.81 14.74
C SER A 143 -0.51 2.11 13.97
N PHE A 144 -1.10 2.22 12.77
CA PHE A 144 -0.92 3.37 11.87
C PHE A 144 -2.22 4.15 11.60
N LEU A 145 -3.33 3.46 11.35
CA LEU A 145 -4.65 4.07 11.17
C LEU A 145 -5.26 4.34 12.55
N LYS A 146 -5.21 5.59 12.99
CA LYS A 146 -5.63 6.05 14.32
C LYS A 146 -7.04 6.62 14.28
N THR A 147 -7.64 6.63 15.46
CA THR A 147 -8.96 7.21 15.70
C THR A 147 -8.89 8.09 16.93
N SER A 148 -9.45 9.29 16.86
CA SER A 148 -9.65 10.20 18.00
C SER A 148 -11.11 10.60 18.05
N ALA A 149 -11.71 10.68 19.23
CA ALA A 149 -13.13 11.01 19.40
C ALA A 149 -13.33 11.95 20.59
N THR A 150 -13.98 13.07 20.30
CA THR A 150 -14.38 14.10 21.26
C THR A 150 -15.92 14.22 21.28
N PRO A 151 -16.50 14.97 22.22
CA PRO A 151 -17.93 15.30 22.17
C PRO A 151 -18.36 16.05 20.90
N ASP A 152 -17.42 16.68 20.19
CA ASP A 152 -17.69 17.54 19.03
C ASP A 152 -17.47 16.80 17.71
N GLY A 153 -16.80 15.64 17.74
CA GLY A 153 -16.58 14.88 16.52
C GLY A 153 -15.63 13.69 16.66
N VAL A 154 -15.31 13.12 15.50
CA VAL A 154 -14.44 11.97 15.38
C VAL A 154 -13.53 12.11 14.17
N GLU A 155 -12.27 11.75 14.37
CA GLU A 155 -11.25 11.76 13.34
C GLU A 155 -10.70 10.35 13.15
N VAL A 156 -10.51 9.95 11.90
CA VAL A 156 -9.81 8.71 11.53
C VAL A 156 -8.74 9.05 10.51
N GLY A 157 -7.49 8.73 10.80
CA GLY A 157 -6.40 9.15 9.94
C GLY A 157 -5.05 8.61 10.38
N TYR A 158 -4.00 9.28 9.94
CA TYR A 158 -2.62 8.90 10.15
C TYR A 158 -1.85 10.06 10.79
N SER A 159 -0.75 9.76 11.47
CA SER A 159 0.18 10.76 12.02
C SER A 159 1.62 10.52 11.55
N GLY A 160 2.48 11.53 11.71
CA GLY A 160 3.91 11.46 11.40
C GLY A 160 4.20 11.01 9.97
N VAL A 161 5.18 10.09 9.82
CA VAL A 161 5.60 9.56 8.52
C VAL A 161 4.47 8.83 7.79
N ALA A 162 3.60 8.13 8.53
CA ALA A 162 2.44 7.45 7.94
C ALA A 162 1.47 8.45 7.30
N ALA A 163 1.26 9.62 7.93
CA ALA A 163 0.45 10.69 7.36
C ALA A 163 1.05 11.25 6.08
N ARG A 164 2.37 11.46 6.05
CA ARG A 164 3.07 11.91 4.83
C ARG A 164 2.85 10.93 3.67
N ILE A 165 3.11 9.65 3.90
CA ILE A 165 2.93 8.60 2.88
C ILE A 165 1.46 8.53 2.43
N ALA A 166 0.53 8.51 3.39
CA ALA A 166 -0.88 8.44 3.09
C ALA A 166 -1.35 9.65 2.26
N ARG A 167 -0.89 10.86 2.59
CA ARG A 167 -1.18 12.10 1.86
C ARG A 167 -0.68 12.04 0.41
N VAL A 168 0.54 11.56 0.20
CA VAL A 168 1.11 11.39 -1.14
C VAL A 168 0.23 10.50 -2.00
N HIS A 169 -0.26 9.40 -1.45
CA HIS A 169 -1.15 8.51 -2.16
C HIS A 169 -2.57 9.06 -2.30
N GLN A 170 -3.12 9.69 -1.26
CA GLN A 170 -4.47 10.27 -1.24
C GLN A 170 -4.69 11.28 -2.37
N PHE A 171 -3.67 12.09 -2.67
CA PHE A 171 -3.73 13.16 -3.66
C PHE A 171 -2.87 12.90 -4.91
N GLY A 172 -2.15 11.79 -4.97
CA GLY A 172 -1.28 11.47 -6.11
C GLY A 172 -0.08 12.41 -6.26
N LEU A 173 0.56 12.76 -5.14
CA LEU A 173 1.65 13.74 -5.11
C LEU A 173 2.99 13.13 -5.55
N ARG A 174 3.99 14.01 -5.65
CA ARG A 174 5.40 13.63 -5.80
C ARG A 174 6.04 13.45 -4.43
N ASP A 175 6.89 12.44 -4.28
CA ASP A 175 7.68 12.22 -3.06
C ASP A 175 9.05 11.60 -3.39
N LYS A 176 9.98 11.71 -2.44
CA LYS A 176 11.34 11.15 -2.53
C LYS A 176 11.28 9.62 -2.45
N ILE A 177 11.89 8.94 -3.42
CA ILE A 177 11.91 7.47 -3.54
C ILE A 177 13.03 6.86 -2.69
N ASN A 178 14.20 7.50 -2.66
CA ASN A 178 15.41 6.98 -2.02
C ASN A 178 16.30 8.13 -1.53
N ASP A 179 17.34 7.81 -0.75
CA ASP A 179 18.23 8.82 -0.15
C ASP A 179 18.98 9.67 -1.18
N SER A 180 19.19 9.14 -2.40
CA SER A 180 19.81 9.84 -3.52
C SER A 180 18.98 11.00 -4.09
N GLY A 181 17.77 11.25 -3.56
CA GLY A 181 16.94 12.38 -3.96
C GLY A 181 16.08 12.13 -5.20
N ALA A 182 16.01 10.90 -5.70
CA ALA A 182 15.15 10.59 -6.85
C ALA A 182 13.67 10.84 -6.48
N MET A 183 12.97 11.63 -7.28
CA MET A 183 11.56 11.97 -7.06
C MET A 183 10.65 11.11 -7.91
N GLY A 184 9.58 10.59 -7.32
CA GLY A 184 8.56 9.80 -8.01
C GLY A 184 7.20 10.46 -7.93
N THR A 185 6.46 10.46 -9.04
CA THR A 185 5.03 10.80 -9.03
C THR A 185 4.22 9.53 -8.75
N TYR A 186 3.33 9.59 -7.77
CA TYR A 186 2.49 8.46 -7.40
C TYR A 186 1.08 8.65 -7.96
N PRO A 187 0.44 7.60 -8.52
CA PRO A 187 -0.96 7.73 -8.90
C PRO A 187 -1.84 7.77 -7.64
N ARG A 188 -2.94 8.49 -7.76
CA ARG A 188 -3.92 8.71 -6.69
C ARG A 188 -4.53 7.38 -6.23
N ARG A 189 -4.55 7.17 -4.92
CA ARG A 189 -5.15 6.04 -4.21
C ARG A 189 -5.80 6.60 -2.96
N GLU A 190 -7.12 6.76 -3.00
CA GLU A 190 -7.89 7.33 -1.90
C GLU A 190 -7.95 6.35 -0.72
N LEU A 191 -7.02 6.50 0.23
CA LEU A 191 -6.93 5.69 1.43
C LEU A 191 -8.00 6.07 2.45
N LEU A 192 -8.25 7.37 2.58
CA LEU A 192 -9.26 7.92 3.49
C LEU A 192 -10.41 8.50 2.66
N GLY A 193 -11.64 8.20 3.08
CA GLY A 193 -12.85 8.79 2.50
C GLY A 193 -14.09 7.99 2.85
N LEU A 194 -15.24 8.66 2.85
CA LEU A 194 -16.52 8.05 3.24
C LEU A 194 -17.22 7.47 2.01
N SER A 195 -17.35 6.15 1.98
CA SER A 195 -18.21 5.47 1.00
C SER A 195 -19.69 5.75 1.29
N LYS A 196 -20.58 5.42 0.35
CA LYS A 196 -22.03 5.49 0.58
C LYS A 196 -22.45 4.65 1.79
N ALA A 197 -21.90 3.43 1.91
CA ALA A 197 -22.15 2.55 3.03
C ALA A 197 -21.66 3.14 4.37
N ASP A 198 -20.49 3.79 4.36
CA ASP A 198 -19.98 4.48 5.56
C ASP A 198 -20.93 5.59 6.01
N ARG A 199 -21.39 6.44 5.09
CA ARG A 199 -22.32 7.53 5.41
C ARG A 199 -23.62 7.02 6.01
N MET A 200 -24.19 5.95 5.44
CA MET A 200 -25.40 5.32 5.98
C MET A 200 -25.15 4.71 7.35
N ALA A 201 -24.02 4.04 7.56
CA ALA A 201 -23.65 3.45 8.84
C ALA A 201 -23.43 4.52 9.92
N ILE A 202 -22.80 5.65 9.59
CA ILE A 202 -22.67 6.81 10.48
C ILE A 202 -24.06 7.30 10.89
N ALA A 203 -24.93 7.60 9.91
CA ALA A 203 -26.27 8.14 10.18
C ALA A 203 -27.07 7.23 11.09
N ARG A 204 -27.08 5.92 10.80
CA ARG A 204 -27.73 4.92 11.63
C ARG A 204 -27.17 4.90 13.05
N GLN A 205 -25.85 4.87 13.19
CA GLN A 205 -25.21 4.83 14.51
C GLN A 205 -25.48 6.08 15.35
N VAL A 206 -25.62 7.24 14.71
CA VAL A 206 -26.03 8.48 15.39
C VAL A 206 -27.48 8.39 15.85
N ILE A 207 -28.40 7.98 14.99
CA ILE A 207 -29.83 7.83 15.34
C ILE A 207 -30.00 6.79 16.47
N ASP A 208 -29.39 5.61 16.33
CA ASP A 208 -29.46 4.54 17.33
C ASP A 208 -28.94 5.02 18.70
N SER A 209 -27.98 5.94 18.72
CA SER A 209 -27.42 6.47 19.97
C SER A 209 -28.34 7.43 20.73
N LEU A 210 -29.38 7.96 20.08
CA LEU A 210 -30.39 8.81 20.72
C LEU A 210 -31.46 7.99 21.45
N GLY A 211 -31.43 6.66 21.36
CA GLY A 211 -32.40 5.78 22.01
C GLY A 211 -33.80 5.82 21.39
N VAL A 212 -33.96 6.52 20.26
CA VAL A 212 -35.20 6.53 19.47
C VAL A 212 -35.25 5.23 18.67
N ARG A 213 -36.12 4.30 19.07
CA ARG A 213 -36.39 3.05 18.36
C ARG A 213 -37.79 3.05 17.79
#